data_AF-A0A943FBQ5-F1
#
_entry.id   AF-A0A943FBQ5-F1
#
_cell.length_a   1.000
_cell.length_b   1.000
_cell.length_c   1.000
_cell.angle_alpha   90.00
_cell.angle_beta   90.00
_cell.angle_gamma   90.00
#
_symmetry.space_group_name_H-M   'P 1'
#
loop_
_entity.id
_entity.type
_entity.pdbx_description
1 polymer ?
#
loop_
_entity_poly.entity_id
_entity_poly.type
_entity_poly.pdbx_seq_one_letter_code
_entity_poly.pdbx_strand_id
1 'polypeptide(L)'
;MNAGILLMIAYWVIFTVRKHFTPKLAAATKANTYDLNRGDPEAKRAAQRRRGPLIAAKWALRAADWAETALVVLLAAWLFFLIGAVLTGTLVVFGYPV
;
A
#
# COMPACT_ATOMS: atom_id res chain seq x y z
N MET A 1 -10.41 13.70 -16.90
CA MET A 1 -9.98 12.40 -16.31
C MET A 1 -10.76 12.24 -15.01
N ASN A 2 -11.60 11.20 -14.88
CA ASN A 2 -12.50 11.05 -13.73
C ASN A 2 -11.72 10.74 -12.44
N ALA A 3 -12.05 11.42 -11.34
CA ALA A 3 -11.41 11.24 -10.04
C ALA A 3 -11.40 9.76 -9.58
N GLY A 4 -12.46 9.00 -9.88
CA GLY A 4 -12.52 7.56 -9.59
C GLY A 4 -11.47 6.72 -10.33
N ILE A 5 -11.11 7.09 -11.58
CA ILE A 5 -10.07 6.39 -12.35
C ILE A 5 -8.69 6.65 -11.72
N LEU A 6 -8.43 7.89 -11.31
CA LEU A 6 -7.20 8.25 -10.62
C LEU A 6 -7.04 7.49 -9.29
N LEU A 7 -8.10 7.42 -8.49
CA LEU A 7 -8.10 6.67 -7.22
C LEU A 7 -7.84 5.17 -7.46
N MET A 8 -8.47 4.59 -8.49
CA MET A 8 -8.28 3.19 -8.88
C MET A 8 -6.84 2.90 -9.32
N ILE A 9 -6.24 3.76 -10.16
CA ILE A 9 -4.85 3.61 -10.60
C ILE A 9 -3.89 3.72 -9.41
N ALA A 10 -4.08 4.72 -8.56
CA ALA A 10 -3.24 4.92 -7.37
C ALA A 10 -3.31 3.71 -6.43
N TYR A 11 -4.52 3.18 -6.19
CA TYR A 11 -4.72 1.97 -5.40
C TYR A 11 -3.98 0.78 -6.00
N TRP A 12 -4.15 0.54 -7.31
CA TRP A 12 -3.50 -0.57 -8.01
C TRP A 12 -1.97 -0.50 -7.95
N VAL A 13 -1.38 0.68 -8.14
CA VAL A 13 0.07 0.86 -8.05
C VAL A 13 0.58 0.55 -6.65
N ILE A 14 -0.05 1.11 -5.61
CA ILE A 14 0.38 0.87 -4.23
C ILE A 14 0.22 -0.59 -3.84
N PHE A 15 -0.92 -1.20 -4.19
CA PHE A 15 -1.22 -2.60 -3.90
C PHE A 15 -0.19 -3.54 -4.54
N THR A 16 0.11 -3.34 -5.82
CA THR A 16 1.06 -4.19 -6.56
C THR A 16 2.47 -4.10 -5.99
N VAL A 17 2.95 -2.89 -5.71
CA VAL A 17 4.24 -2.65 -5.07
C VAL A 17 4.27 -3.35 -3.70
N ARG A 18 3.28 -3.11 -2.84
CA ARG A 18 3.22 -3.73 -1.51
C ARG A 18 3.26 -5.26 -1.61
N LYS A 19 2.37 -5.84 -2.42
CA LYS A 19 2.26 -7.30 -2.60
C LYS A 19 3.56 -7.92 -3.13
N HIS A 20 4.28 -7.22 -3.99
CA HIS A 20 5.56 -7.69 -4.52
C HIS A 20 6.70 -7.64 -3.47
N PHE A 21 6.75 -6.59 -2.66
CA PHE A 21 7.86 -6.36 -1.72
C PHE A 21 7.66 -6.97 -0.33
N THR A 22 6.43 -7.19 0.13
CA THR A 22 6.15 -7.84 1.43
C THR A 22 6.87 -9.18 1.63
N PRO A 23 6.78 -10.17 0.72
CA PRO A 23 7.44 -11.46 0.94
C PRO A 23 8.98 -11.34 0.90
N LYS A 24 9.51 -10.47 0.04
CA LYS A 24 10.95 -10.21 -0.07
C LYS A 24 11.52 -9.61 1.21
N LEU A 25 10.82 -8.63 1.80
CA LEU A 25 11.23 -8.03 3.06
C LEU A 25 11.13 -9.03 4.22
N ALA A 26 10.07 -9.85 4.26
CA ALA A 26 9.91 -10.87 5.29
C ALA A 26 11.06 -11.89 5.24
N ALA A 27 11.42 -12.36 4.04
CA ALA A 27 12.56 -13.26 3.84
C ALA A 27 13.88 -12.62 4.27
N ALA A 28 14.14 -11.37 3.85
CA ALA A 28 15.36 -10.65 4.21
C ALA A 28 15.47 -10.38 5.71
N THR A 29 14.35 -10.07 6.37
CA THR A 29 14.29 -9.88 7.82
C THR A 29 14.60 -11.19 8.56
N LYS A 30 14.00 -12.30 8.11
CA LYS A 30 14.23 -13.63 8.71
C LYS A 30 15.69 -14.08 8.54
N ALA A 31 16.28 -13.89 7.35
CA ALA A 31 17.68 -14.19 7.11
C ALA A 31 18.61 -13.36 8.01
N ASN A 32 18.33 -12.05 8.14
CA ASN A 32 19.11 -11.18 9.01
C ASN A 32 19.04 -11.63 10.49
N THR A 33 17.86 -12.01 10.98
CA THR A 33 17.71 -12.55 12.34
C THR A 33 18.49 -13.84 12.56
N TYR A 34 18.55 -14.72 11.55
CA TYR A 34 19.37 -15.93 11.62
C TYR A 34 20.87 -15.60 11.70
N ASP A 35 21.35 -14.69 10.86
CA ASP A 35 22.76 -14.27 10.84
C ASP A 35 23.19 -13.57 12.14
N LEU A 36 22.28 -12.84 12.79
CA LEU A 36 22.50 -12.23 14.11
C LEU A 36 22.65 -13.26 15.24
N ASN A 37 21.97 -14.39 15.12
CA ASN A 37 21.99 -15.46 16.12
C ASN A 37 23.12 -16.48 15.86
N ARG A 38 23.75 -16.44 14.69
CA ARG A 38 24.88 -17.29 14.34
C ARG A 38 26.10 -16.96 15.21
N GLY A 39 26.90 -17.96 15.58
CA GLY A 39 28.11 -17.76 16.40
C GLY A 39 29.25 -17.00 15.71
N ASP A 40 29.09 -16.62 14.44
CA ASP A 40 30.12 -15.96 13.63
C ASP A 40 30.09 -14.42 13.84
N PRO A 41 31.16 -13.81 14.38
CA PRO A 41 31.22 -12.37 14.64
C PRO A 41 31.21 -11.49 13.38
N GLU A 42 31.66 -11.99 12.23
CA GLU A 42 31.62 -11.22 10.97
C GLU A 42 30.19 -11.15 10.40
N ALA A 43 29.49 -12.29 10.41
CA ALA A 43 28.09 -12.39 10.01
C ALA A 43 27.19 -11.48 10.87
N LYS A 44 27.43 -11.42 12.19
CA LYS A 44 26.70 -10.51 13.09
C LYS A 44 26.89 -9.05 12.74
N ARG A 45 28.13 -8.61 12.46
CA ARG A 45 28.42 -7.21 12.10
C ARG A 45 27.75 -6.83 10.77
N ALA A 46 27.80 -7.71 9.77
CA ALA A 46 27.14 -7.49 8.49
C ALA A 46 25.61 -7.42 8.63
N ALA A 47 25.01 -8.31 9.44
CA ALA A 47 23.58 -8.32 9.71
C ALA A 47 23.13 -7.06 10.48
N GLN A 48 23.93 -6.60 11.45
CA GLN A 48 23.65 -5.38 12.21
C GLN A 48 23.66 -4.12 11.34
N ARG A 49 24.57 -4.02 10.35
CA ARG A 49 24.55 -2.93 9.36
C ARG A 49 23.30 -2.93 8.49
N ARG A 50 22.76 -4.11 8.18
CA ARG A 50 21.53 -4.26 7.38
C ARG A 50 20.23 -4.00 8.16
N ARG A 51 20.27 -3.88 9.50
CA ARG A 51 19.05 -3.59 10.30
C ARG A 51 18.42 -2.25 9.97
N GLY A 52 19.20 -1.19 9.82
CA GLY A 52 18.71 0.15 9.47
C GLY A 52 17.84 0.17 8.20
N PRO A 53 18.36 -0.29 7.04
CA PRO A 53 17.58 -0.32 5.81
C PRO A 53 16.38 -1.28 5.86
N LEU A 54 16.46 -2.40 6.59
CA LEU A 54 15.33 -3.31 6.77
C LEU A 54 14.20 -2.69 7.60
N ILE A 55 14.54 -1.93 8.65
CA ILE A 55 13.57 -1.18 9.46
C ILE A 55 12.90 -0.10 8.60
N ALA A 56 13.68 0.65 7.81
CA ALA A 56 13.15 1.65 6.89
C ALA A 56 12.18 1.02 5.87
N ALA A 57 12.54 -0.12 5.27
CA ALA A 57 11.69 -0.84 4.34
C ALA A 57 10.40 -1.38 5.01
N LYS A 58 10.47 -1.78 6.29
CA LYS A 58 9.28 -2.19 7.06
C LYS A 58 8.34 -1.02 7.30
N TRP A 59 8.87 0.15 7.66
CA TRP A 59 8.09 1.37 7.79
C TRP A 59 7.49 1.82 6.46
N ALA A 60 8.23 1.71 5.36
CA ALA A 60 7.72 2.02 4.03
C ALA A 60 6.53 1.12 3.64
N LEU A 61 6.61 -0.19 3.89
CA LEU A 61 5.47 -1.09 3.68
C LEU A 61 4.28 -0.76 4.58
N ARG A 62 4.54 -0.33 5.83
CA ARG A 62 3.47 0.09 6.75
C ARG A 62 2.80 1.39 6.30
N ALA A 63 3.57 2.35 5.81
CA ALA A 63 3.02 3.57 5.21
C ALA A 63 2.20 3.26 3.96
N ALA A 64 2.65 2.32 3.11
CA ALA A 64 1.90 1.87 1.95
C ALA A 64 0.56 1.21 2.33
N ASP A 65 0.54 0.42 3.41
CA ASP A 65 -0.68 -0.18 3.96
C ASP A 65 -1.70 0.88 4.46
N TRP A 66 -1.21 1.94 5.12
CA TRP A 66 -2.05 3.09 5.49
C TRP A 66 -2.56 3.86 4.28
N ALA A 67 -1.71 4.09 3.29
CA ALA A 67 -2.09 4.78 2.05
C ALA A 67 -3.16 3.99 1.28
N GLU A 68 -3.01 2.66 1.21
CA GLU A 68 -4.00 1.79 0.57
C GLU A 68 -5.33 1.82 1.31
N THR A 69 -5.31 1.77 2.65
CA THR A 69 -6.52 1.88 3.47
C THR A 69 -7.22 3.21 3.23
N ALA A 70 -6.48 4.32 3.22
CA ALA A 70 -7.02 5.65 2.95
C ALA A 70 -7.63 5.75 1.54
N LEU A 71 -6.99 5.16 0.53
CA LEU A 71 -7.52 5.11 -0.83
C LEU A 71 -8.82 4.31 -0.93
N VAL A 72 -8.93 3.19 -0.22
CA VAL A 72 -10.18 2.41 -0.16
C VAL A 72 -11.31 3.23 0.46
N VAL A 73 -11.03 3.94 1.56
CA VAL A 73 -12.01 4.82 2.21
C VAL A 73 -12.44 5.96 1.27
N LEU A 74 -11.49 6.59 0.58
CA LEU A 74 -11.77 7.64 -0.40
C LEU A 74 -12.59 7.12 -1.59
N LEU A 75 -12.27 5.92 -2.10
CA LEU A 75 -13.04 5.27 -3.16
C LEU A 75 -14.47 4.98 -2.71
N ALA A 76 -14.66 4.48 -1.49
CA ALA A 76 -15.97 4.23 -0.91
C ALA A 76 -16.78 5.52 -0.73
N ALA A 77 -16.15 6.59 -0.23
CA ALA A 77 -16.77 7.90 -0.10
C ALA A 77 -17.17 8.47 -1.48
N TRP A 78 -16.31 8.32 -2.49
CA TRP A 78 -16.59 8.72 -3.86
C TRP A 78 -17.77 7.93 -4.47
N LEU A 79 -17.83 6.61 -4.23
CA LEU A 79 -18.96 5.78 -4.68
C LEU A 79 -20.26 6.18 -3.99
N PHE A 80 -20.23 6.41 -2.68
CA PHE A 80 -21.41 6.87 -1.92
C PHE A 80 -21.92 8.21 -2.46
N PHE A 81 -21.01 9.15 -2.71
CA PHE A 81 -21.34 10.43 -3.35
C PHE A 81 -21.97 10.23 -4.73
N LEU A 82 -21.39 9.38 -5.58
CA LEU A 82 -21.89 9.11 -6.91
C LEU A 82 -23.31 8.53 -6.87
N ILE A 83 -23.55 7.55 -5.97
CA ILE A 83 -24.88 6.96 -5.77
C ILE A 83 -25.88 8.04 -5.31
N GLY A 84 -25.52 8.85 -4.31
CA GLY A 84 -26.38 9.93 -3.82
C GLY A 84 -26.69 10.97 -4.90
N ALA A 85 -25.71 11.32 -5.72
CA ALA A 85 -25.89 12.27 -6.80
C ALA A 85 -26.77 11.72 -7.94
N VAL A 86 -26.68 10.42 -8.24
CA VAL A 86 -27.62 9.74 -9.15
C VAL A 86 -29.04 9.71 -8.58
N LEU A 87 -29.20 9.38 -7.30
CA LEU A 87 -30.52 9.32 -6.64
C LEU A 87 -31.21 10.68 -6.53
N THR A 88 -30.44 11.77 -6.44
CA THR A 88 -30.96 13.13 -6.31
C THR A 88 -31.15 13.83 -7.65
N GLY A 89 -30.93 13.15 -8.77
CA GLY A 89 -31.07 13.73 -10.11
C GLY A 89 -30.01 14.78 -10.46
N THR A 90 -28.98 14.93 -9.63
CA THR A 90 -27.92 15.93 -9.84
C THR A 90 -26.87 15.51 -10.86
N LEU A 91 -26.84 14.23 -11.24
CA LEU A 91 -26.00 13.70 -12.31
C LEU A 91 -26.83 13.27 -13.52
N VAL A 92 -26.50 13.82 -14.69
CA VAL A 92 -27.08 13.41 -15.97
C VAL A 92 -26.40 12.11 -16.40
N VAL A 93 -27.13 10.99 -16.36
CA VAL A 93 -26.67 9.69 -16.85
C VAL A 93 -27.42 9.40 -18.15
N PHE A 94 -26.70 9.34 -19.28
CA PHE A 94 -27.26 9.12 -20.62
C PHE A 94 -28.28 10.15 -21.14
N GLY A 95 -28.08 11.44 -20.84
CA GLY A 95 -28.83 12.53 -21.51
C GLY A 95 -30.26 12.75 -21.02
N TYR A 96 -30.72 11.99 -20.03
CA TYR A 96 -31.94 12.30 -19.28
C TYR A 96 -31.56 12.81 -17.89
N PRO A 97 -32.16 13.91 -17.40
CA PRO A 97 -32.16 14.17 -15.97
C PRO A 97 -32.93 13.04 -15.29
N VAL A 98 -32.31 12.40 -14.29
CA VAL A 98 -32.97 11.42 -13.42
C VAL A 98 -33.85 12.15 -12.42
#